data_AF-A0A2E1ALJ8-F1
#
_entry.id   AF-A0A2E1ALJ8-F1
#
_cell.length_a   1.000
_cell.length_b   1.000
_cell.length_c   1.000
_cell.angle_alpha   90.00
_cell.angle_beta   90.00
_cell.angle_gamma   90.00
#
_symmetry.space_group_name_H-M   'P 1'
#
loop_
_entity.id
_entity.type
_entity.pdbx_description
1 polymer ?
#
loop_
_entity_poly.entity_id
_entity_poly.type
_entity_poly.pdbx_seq_one_letter_code
_entity_poly.pdbx_strand_id
1 'polypeptide(L)'
;MAIDYTIDYDCEPKRQLTTEGIRQRLKGAERAALIIQQYRDAGDERPPSEMGFEFTQRTPEGETEAQVVIVQDLLDQAADLEPLVHHCADCPANRLGRPFGCMSFINYPITAAGESWLIDRLPVPDEPLIWLLLKQGVDRFLYDGQQIAMLRQQDDIYFESRKAAERRLGEFTIDSNQVFEMCFTVGDIIPNHASILLLFFRAIHRDLESDVIMNLAPAALDAAEVHPFIIQQESYDDPTIFDLKGFLEALYLAWLLDVNLLVDA
;
A
#
# COMPACT_ATOMS: atom_id res chain seq x y z
N MET A 1 3.95 11.66 4.10
CA MET A 1 2.89 11.30 3.14
C MET A 1 3.20 9.91 2.64
N ALA A 2 2.19 9.11 2.36
CA ALA A 2 2.36 7.69 2.03
C ALA A 2 1.16 7.20 1.23
N ILE A 3 1.31 6.08 0.53
CA ILE A 3 0.21 5.32 -0.05
C ILE A 3 -0.32 4.39 1.03
N ASP A 4 -1.53 4.61 1.52
CA ASP A 4 -2.14 3.71 2.50
C ASP A 4 -2.88 2.58 1.80
N TYR A 5 -2.81 1.39 2.38
CA TYR A 5 -3.60 0.25 1.93
C TYR A 5 -4.18 -0.53 3.10
N THR A 6 -5.37 -1.11 2.91
CA THR A 6 -6.08 -1.86 3.94
C THR A 6 -6.80 -3.07 3.37
N ILE A 7 -6.60 -4.25 3.98
CA ILE A 7 -7.38 -5.45 3.66
C ILE A 7 -8.80 -5.23 4.18
N ASP A 8 -9.82 -5.19 3.31
CA ASP A 8 -11.20 -4.84 3.66
C ASP A 8 -12.01 -5.98 4.29
N TYR A 9 -11.40 -6.68 5.23
CA TYR A 9 -12.08 -7.72 5.99
C TYR A 9 -13.08 -7.10 6.97
N ASP A 10 -14.33 -7.58 6.96
CA ASP A 10 -15.39 -7.13 7.83
C ASP A 10 -15.17 -7.65 9.27
N CYS A 11 -14.86 -6.74 10.19
CA CYS A 11 -14.54 -7.06 11.58
C CYS A 11 -15.11 -6.03 12.56
N GLU A 12 -15.28 -6.45 13.81
CA GLU A 12 -15.90 -5.64 14.87
C GLU A 12 -15.27 -4.24 15.01
N PRO A 13 -13.92 -4.07 15.02
CA PRO A 13 -13.33 -2.74 15.11
C PRO A 13 -13.78 -1.82 13.97
N LYS A 14 -13.82 -2.31 12.73
CA LYS A 14 -14.24 -1.52 11.57
C LYS A 14 -15.73 -1.21 11.59
N ARG A 15 -16.57 -2.07 12.15
CA ARG A 15 -18.00 -1.77 12.32
C ARG A 15 -18.24 -0.67 13.36
N GLN A 16 -17.44 -0.64 14.42
CA GLN A 16 -17.55 0.38 15.47
C GLN A 16 -16.93 1.72 15.08
N LEU A 17 -15.74 1.71 14.49
CA LEU A 17 -14.96 2.93 14.24
C LEU A 17 -14.82 3.30 12.77
N THR A 18 -15.31 2.48 11.84
CA THR A 18 -15.04 2.54 10.38
C THR A 18 -13.57 2.29 10.04
N THR A 19 -13.30 1.84 8.81
CA THR A 19 -11.94 1.70 8.29
C THR A 19 -11.17 3.04 8.37
N GLU A 20 -11.81 4.12 7.93
CA GLU A 20 -11.20 5.45 7.94
C GLU A 20 -10.95 5.97 9.36
N GLY A 21 -11.91 5.80 10.26
CA GLY A 21 -11.77 6.25 11.64
C GLY A 21 -10.68 5.51 12.42
N ILE A 22 -10.41 4.24 12.11
CA ILE A 22 -9.24 3.52 12.66
C ILE A 22 -7.95 4.09 12.06
N ARG A 23 -7.90 4.24 10.73
CA ARG A 23 -6.69 4.73 10.03
C ARG A 23 -6.26 6.11 10.52
N GLN A 24 -7.22 7.03 10.70
CA GLN A 24 -6.96 8.36 11.24
C GLN A 24 -6.38 8.31 12.65
N ARG A 25 -6.89 7.43 13.52
CA ARG A 25 -6.38 7.25 14.89
C ARG A 25 -4.97 6.67 14.92
N LEU A 26 -4.67 5.69 14.06
CA LEU A 26 -3.32 5.12 13.93
C LEU A 26 -2.32 6.19 13.47
N LYS A 27 -2.65 6.93 12.40
CA LYS A 27 -1.83 8.06 11.92
C LYS A 27 -1.67 9.15 12.97
N GLY A 28 -2.74 9.44 13.72
CA GLY A 28 -2.74 10.40 14.83
C GLY A 28 -1.76 9.98 15.93
N ALA A 29 -1.80 8.71 16.33
CA ALA A 29 -0.89 8.15 17.33
C ALA A 29 0.59 8.23 16.90
N GLU A 30 0.90 7.83 15.66
CA GLU A 30 2.26 7.90 15.11
C GLU A 30 2.77 9.35 15.03
N ARG A 31 1.92 10.27 14.59
CA ARG A 31 2.24 11.71 14.54
C ARG A 31 2.48 12.28 15.94
N ALA A 32 1.63 11.93 16.91
CA ALA A 32 1.79 12.34 18.30
C ALA A 32 3.13 11.86 18.87
N ALA A 33 3.49 10.60 18.63
CA ALA A 33 4.76 10.04 19.07
C ALA A 33 5.98 10.77 18.46
N LEU A 34 5.95 11.06 17.15
CA LEU A 34 7.02 11.80 16.49
C LEU A 34 7.18 13.22 17.04
N ILE A 35 6.08 13.93 17.28
CA ILE A 35 6.12 15.30 17.83
C ILE A 35 6.66 15.28 19.25
N ILE A 36 6.20 14.35 20.09
CA ILE A 36 6.72 14.19 21.46
C ILE A 36 8.23 13.96 21.40
N GLN A 37 8.70 13.07 20.52
CA GLN A 37 10.13 12.82 20.36
C GLN A 37 10.90 14.09 19.95
N GLN A 38 10.38 14.86 18.99
CA GLN A 38 11.01 16.13 18.56
C GLN A 38 11.13 17.15 19.70
N TYR A 39 10.10 17.28 20.54
CA TYR A 39 10.14 18.16 21.72
C TYR A 39 11.20 17.69 22.71
N ARG A 40 11.27 16.38 22.98
CA ARG A 40 12.25 15.80 23.90
C ARG A 40 13.68 15.95 23.38
N ASP A 41 13.91 15.77 22.07
CA ASP A 41 15.21 15.98 21.44
C ASP A 41 15.66 17.45 21.53
N ALA A 42 14.71 18.40 21.58
CA ALA A 42 14.97 19.82 21.82
C ALA A 42 15.13 20.19 23.31
N GLY A 43 15.06 19.22 24.23
CA GLY A 43 15.15 19.44 25.68
C GLY A 43 13.88 20.04 26.30
N ASP A 44 12.75 19.98 25.60
CA ASP A 44 11.45 20.42 26.11
C ASP A 44 10.73 19.27 26.80
N GLU A 45 10.47 19.41 28.10
CA GLU A 45 9.86 18.41 28.97
C GLU A 45 8.36 18.65 29.25
N ARG A 46 7.72 19.61 28.55
CA ARG A 46 6.28 19.87 28.70
C ARG A 46 5.45 18.60 28.46
N PRO A 47 4.26 18.47 29.08
CA PRO A 47 3.36 17.35 28.85
C PRO A 47 2.68 17.44 27.46
N PRO A 48 2.18 16.32 26.89
CA PRO A 48 1.47 16.33 25.58
C PRO A 48 0.28 17.29 25.49
N SER A 49 -0.36 17.60 26.62
CA SER A 49 -1.45 18.60 26.70
C SER A 49 -1.01 20.04 26.42
N GLU A 50 0.29 20.33 26.48
CA GLU A 50 0.88 21.64 26.21
C GLU A 50 1.70 21.66 24.92
N MET A 51 1.75 20.53 24.20
CA MET A 51 2.40 20.43 22.89
C MET A 51 1.35 20.63 21.81
N GLY A 52 1.65 21.53 20.88
CA GLY A 52 0.81 21.78 19.71
C GLY A 52 1.64 21.99 18.46
N PHE A 53 1.00 21.80 17.32
CA PHE A 53 1.57 22.12 16.02
C PHE A 53 0.49 22.76 15.15
N GLU A 54 0.92 23.66 14.28
CA GLU A 54 0.04 24.25 13.28
C GLU A 54 -0.03 23.29 12.09
N PHE A 55 -1.21 22.77 11.84
CA PHE A 55 -1.52 22.04 10.62
C PHE A 55 -2.13 23.02 9.63
N THR A 56 -1.45 23.18 8.50
CA THR A 56 -1.90 24.07 7.43
C THR A 56 -2.54 23.24 6.32
N GLN A 57 -3.86 23.29 6.19
CA GLN A 57 -4.58 22.64 5.10
C GLN A 57 -4.93 23.68 4.03
N ARG A 58 -4.63 23.38 2.76
CA ARG A 58 -5.20 24.13 1.63
C ARG A 58 -6.56 23.55 1.30
N THR A 59 -7.59 24.36 1.38
CA THR A 59 -8.93 23.98 0.92
C THR A 59 -8.96 23.92 -0.62
N PRO A 60 -9.94 23.23 -1.22
CA PRO A 60 -10.14 23.25 -2.68
C PRO A 60 -10.32 24.66 -3.26
N GLU A 61 -10.80 25.62 -2.46
CA GLU A 61 -10.90 27.04 -2.86
C GLU A 61 -9.57 27.80 -2.83
N GLY A 62 -8.48 27.17 -2.38
CA GLY A 62 -7.15 27.76 -2.29
C GLY A 62 -6.91 28.58 -1.02
N GLU A 63 -7.87 28.60 -0.09
CA GLU A 63 -7.68 29.20 1.23
C GLU A 63 -6.84 28.27 2.09
N THR A 64 -6.01 28.89 2.95
CA THR A 64 -5.07 28.17 3.79
C THR A 64 -5.51 28.34 5.24
N GLU A 65 -6.16 27.32 5.79
CA GLU A 65 -6.57 27.32 7.20
C GLU A 65 -5.46 26.68 8.04
N ALA A 66 -4.95 27.45 9.02
CA ALA A 66 -4.04 26.96 10.03
C ALA A 66 -4.85 26.52 11.26
N GLN A 67 -4.90 25.23 11.50
CA GLN A 67 -5.50 24.66 12.71
C GLN A 67 -4.40 24.26 13.68
N VAL A 68 -4.47 24.76 14.91
CA VAL A 68 -3.60 24.26 15.99
C VAL A 68 -4.16 22.92 16.45
N VAL A 69 -3.37 21.87 16.33
CA VAL A 69 -3.70 20.52 16.81
C VAL A 69 -2.91 20.26 18.08
N ILE A 70 -3.60 19.91 19.17
CA ILE A 70 -2.99 19.55 20.45
C ILE A 70 -2.62 18.07 20.42
N VAL A 71 -1.41 17.73 20.85
CA VAL A 71 -0.91 16.34 20.82
C VAL A 71 -1.77 15.42 21.69
N GLN A 72 -2.26 15.91 22.84
CA GLN A 72 -3.18 15.15 23.69
C GLN A 72 -4.46 14.72 22.97
N ASP A 73 -5.06 15.56 22.14
CA ASP A 73 -6.29 15.21 21.42
C ASP A 73 -6.07 14.02 20.47
N LEU A 74 -4.88 13.90 19.88
CA LEU A 74 -4.50 12.76 19.04
C LEU A 74 -4.34 11.47 19.86
N LEU A 75 -3.74 11.58 21.06
CA LEU A 75 -3.59 10.45 21.98
C LEU A 75 -4.94 9.98 22.52
N ASP A 76 -5.83 10.91 22.85
CA ASP A 76 -7.17 10.61 23.35
C ASP A 76 -8.01 9.90 22.27
N GLN A 77 -7.95 10.35 21.02
CA GLN A 77 -8.60 9.66 19.91
C GLN A 77 -8.01 8.27 19.68
N ALA A 78 -6.68 8.12 19.78
CA ALA A 78 -6.02 6.83 19.65
C ALA A 78 -6.40 5.86 20.78
N ALA A 79 -6.72 6.36 21.98
CA ALA A 79 -7.16 5.53 23.10
C ALA A 79 -8.47 4.78 22.82
N ASP A 80 -9.31 5.25 21.89
CA ASP A 80 -10.50 4.53 21.42
C ASP A 80 -10.16 3.17 20.77
N LEU A 81 -8.92 2.98 20.30
CA LEU A 81 -8.47 1.72 19.70
C LEU A 81 -8.19 0.64 20.76
N GLU A 82 -7.80 1.03 21.97
CA GLU A 82 -7.32 0.10 23.01
C GLU A 82 -8.34 -0.98 23.37
N PRO A 83 -9.64 -0.66 23.59
CA PRO A 83 -10.65 -1.68 23.88
C PRO A 83 -10.84 -2.69 22.74
N LEU A 84 -10.46 -2.35 21.51
CA LEU A 84 -10.71 -3.14 20.30
C LEU A 84 -9.53 -4.02 19.89
N VAL A 85 -8.34 -3.81 20.49
CA VAL A 85 -7.10 -4.55 20.19
C VAL A 85 -7.29 -6.07 20.23
N HIS A 86 -8.04 -6.56 21.21
CA HIS A 86 -8.26 -8.00 21.41
C HIS A 86 -8.95 -8.69 20.22
N HIS A 87 -9.74 -7.96 19.41
CA HIS A 87 -10.35 -8.51 18.20
C HIS A 87 -9.35 -8.81 17.09
N CYS A 88 -8.12 -8.26 17.16
CA CYS A 88 -7.10 -8.46 16.14
C CYS A 88 -6.23 -9.71 16.37
N ALA A 89 -6.29 -10.34 17.55
CA ALA A 89 -5.37 -11.43 17.92
C ALA A 89 -5.43 -12.62 16.95
N ASP A 90 -6.64 -13.05 16.58
CA ASP A 90 -6.88 -14.19 15.68
C ASP A 90 -7.51 -13.76 14.35
N CYS A 91 -7.38 -12.48 13.98
CA CYS A 91 -7.98 -11.96 12.75
C CYS A 91 -7.18 -12.45 11.53
N PRO A 92 -7.82 -13.10 10.54
CA PRO A 92 -7.10 -13.63 9.38
C PRO A 92 -6.53 -12.53 8.47
N ALA A 93 -7.07 -11.31 8.56
CA ALA A 93 -6.52 -10.15 7.86
C ALA A 93 -5.35 -9.48 8.61
N ASN A 94 -5.02 -9.92 9.83
CA ASN A 94 -3.90 -9.37 10.59
C ASN A 94 -2.55 -9.91 10.09
N ARG A 95 -2.12 -9.38 8.95
CA ARG A 95 -0.85 -9.73 8.30
C ARG A 95 0.37 -9.48 9.19
N LEU A 96 0.39 -8.33 9.87
CA LEU A 96 1.56 -7.88 10.64
C LEU A 96 1.66 -8.52 12.03
N GLY A 97 0.70 -9.37 12.44
CA GLY A 97 0.70 -10.00 13.77
C GLY A 97 0.62 -9.01 14.93
N ARG A 98 0.17 -7.78 14.67
CA ARG A 98 0.04 -6.69 15.66
C ARG A 98 -1.36 -6.08 15.58
N PRO A 99 -1.84 -5.34 16.60
CA PRO A 99 -3.16 -4.74 16.55
C PRO A 99 -3.34 -3.90 15.29
N PHE A 100 -4.48 -4.05 14.61
CA PHE A 100 -4.80 -3.39 13.34
C PHE A 100 -3.80 -3.66 12.19
N GLY A 101 -3.05 -4.77 12.25
CA GLY A 101 -2.05 -5.15 11.25
C GLY A 101 -2.57 -5.51 9.85
N CYS A 102 -3.87 -5.27 9.59
CA CYS A 102 -4.48 -5.30 8.25
C CYS A 102 -4.29 -3.97 7.49
N MET A 103 -3.84 -2.91 8.16
CA MET A 103 -3.60 -1.57 7.62
C MET A 103 -2.09 -1.31 7.59
N SER A 104 -1.61 -0.75 6.48
CA SER A 104 -0.20 -0.41 6.31
C SER A 104 -0.06 0.65 5.21
N PHE A 105 1.17 1.08 4.94
CA PHE A 105 1.46 2.10 3.96
C PHE A 105 2.76 1.84 3.19
N ILE A 106 2.96 2.58 2.10
CA ILE A 106 4.22 2.72 1.37
C ILE A 106 4.68 4.16 1.51
N ASN A 107 5.86 4.35 2.08
CA ASN A 107 6.37 5.70 2.34
C ASN A 107 6.81 6.42 1.07
N TYR A 108 6.54 7.73 1.03
CA TYR A 108 7.19 8.63 0.10
C TYR A 108 8.47 9.24 0.69
N PRO A 109 9.47 9.58 -0.14
CA PRO A 109 9.51 9.31 -1.58
C PRO A 109 9.76 7.83 -1.90
N ILE A 110 9.16 7.32 -2.98
CA ILE A 110 9.46 6.01 -3.56
C ILE A 110 10.90 6.05 -4.07
N THR A 111 11.74 5.14 -3.59
CA THR A 111 13.16 5.08 -3.97
C THR A 111 13.35 4.55 -5.39
N ALA A 112 14.44 4.97 -6.05
CA ALA A 112 14.77 4.47 -7.38
C ALA A 112 15.02 2.93 -7.39
N ALA A 113 15.55 2.41 -6.27
CA ALA A 113 15.75 0.98 -6.06
C ALA A 113 14.42 0.22 -5.96
N GLY A 114 13.44 0.75 -5.23
CA GLY A 114 12.09 0.19 -5.13
C GLY A 114 11.37 0.16 -6.47
N GLU A 115 11.46 1.23 -7.25
CA GLU A 115 10.90 1.27 -8.61
C GLU A 115 11.49 0.19 -9.51
N SER A 116 12.82 0.11 -9.54
CA SER A 116 13.53 -0.87 -10.37
C SER A 116 13.19 -2.30 -9.96
N TRP A 117 13.16 -2.57 -8.65
CA TRP A 117 12.79 -3.87 -8.09
C TRP A 117 11.39 -4.31 -8.52
N LEU A 118 10.40 -3.41 -8.51
CA LEU A 118 9.04 -3.75 -8.88
C LEU A 118 8.93 -4.11 -10.37
N ILE A 119 9.56 -3.31 -11.24
CA ILE A 119 9.55 -3.53 -12.69
C ILE A 119 10.31 -4.81 -13.08
N ASP A 120 11.44 -5.10 -12.43
CA ASP A 120 12.26 -6.28 -12.72
C ASP A 120 11.54 -7.61 -12.47
N ARG A 121 10.43 -7.56 -11.75
CA ARG A 121 9.59 -8.72 -11.48
C ARG A 121 8.60 -9.01 -12.59
N LEU A 122 8.26 -8.05 -13.46
CA LEU A 122 7.27 -8.24 -14.52
C LEU A 122 7.55 -9.48 -15.41
N PRO A 123 6.51 -10.13 -15.95
CA PRO A 123 6.64 -11.25 -16.87
C PRO A 123 7.42 -10.86 -18.12
N VAL A 124 8.26 -11.79 -18.60
CA VAL A 124 9.07 -11.64 -19.82
C VAL A 124 8.46 -12.45 -20.96
N PRO A 125 8.84 -12.21 -22.23
CA PRO A 125 8.25 -12.94 -23.37
C PRO A 125 8.36 -14.48 -23.31
N ASP A 126 9.31 -15.02 -22.55
CA ASP A 126 9.46 -16.47 -22.32
C ASP A 126 8.35 -17.07 -21.41
N GLU A 127 7.54 -16.21 -20.78
CA GLU A 127 6.33 -16.54 -20.03
C GLU A 127 5.09 -16.08 -20.81
N PRO A 128 4.80 -16.66 -21.99
CA PRO A 128 3.99 -16.03 -23.03
C PRO A 128 2.55 -15.71 -22.60
N LEU A 129 1.93 -16.57 -21.78
CA LEU A 129 0.56 -16.36 -21.31
C LEU A 129 0.45 -15.13 -20.39
N ILE A 130 1.31 -15.04 -19.38
CA ILE A 130 1.29 -13.96 -18.39
C ILE A 130 1.80 -12.65 -19.00
N TRP A 131 2.82 -12.74 -19.85
CA TRP A 131 3.32 -11.58 -20.60
C TRP A 131 2.26 -11.00 -21.55
N LEU A 132 1.54 -11.85 -22.28
CA LEU A 132 0.46 -11.39 -23.17
C LEU A 132 -0.67 -10.76 -22.36
N LEU A 133 -1.00 -11.31 -21.19
CA LEU A 133 -2.00 -10.75 -20.29
C LEU A 133 -1.59 -9.36 -19.79
N LEU A 134 -0.32 -9.17 -19.37
CA LEU A 134 0.20 -7.85 -18.99
C LEU A 134 0.08 -6.85 -20.14
N LYS A 135 0.59 -7.23 -21.33
CA LYS A 135 0.55 -6.36 -22.51
C LYS A 135 -0.89 -5.97 -22.86
N GLN A 136 -1.81 -6.93 -22.89
CA GLN A 136 -3.23 -6.65 -23.17
C GLN A 136 -3.88 -5.80 -22.07
N GLY A 137 -3.51 -6.00 -20.81
CA GLY A 137 -3.98 -5.17 -19.70
C GLY A 137 -3.59 -3.71 -19.90
N VAL A 138 -2.30 -3.45 -20.11
CA VAL A 138 -1.79 -2.08 -20.37
C VAL A 138 -2.46 -1.45 -21.60
N ASP A 139 -2.54 -2.19 -22.71
CA ASP A 139 -3.14 -1.69 -23.95
C ASP A 139 -4.66 -1.42 -23.83
N ARG A 140 -5.42 -2.28 -23.12
CA ARG A 140 -6.89 -2.18 -23.03
C ARG A 140 -7.37 -1.22 -21.96
N PHE A 141 -6.69 -1.17 -20.82
CA PHE A 141 -7.03 -0.26 -19.73
C PHE A 141 -6.39 1.12 -19.88
N LEU A 142 -5.59 1.32 -20.94
CA LEU A 142 -4.96 2.59 -21.28
C LEU A 142 -4.10 3.14 -20.14
N TYR A 143 -3.34 2.27 -19.48
CA TYR A 143 -2.36 2.70 -18.49
C TYR A 143 -1.23 3.43 -19.20
N ASP A 144 -1.29 4.76 -19.24
CA ASP A 144 -0.34 5.64 -19.92
C ASP A 144 0.66 6.29 -18.95
N GLY A 145 0.47 6.11 -17.65
CA GLY A 145 1.32 6.61 -16.58
C GLY A 145 1.23 8.12 -16.37
N GLN A 146 0.31 8.83 -17.02
CA GLN A 146 0.31 10.29 -17.03
C GLN A 146 0.11 10.87 -15.62
N GLN A 147 -0.78 10.27 -14.82
CA GLN A 147 -1.04 10.71 -13.44
C GLN A 147 0.21 10.59 -12.56
N ILE A 148 0.90 9.45 -12.64
CA ILE A 148 2.14 9.22 -11.88
C ILE A 148 3.28 10.11 -12.39
N ALA A 149 3.36 10.34 -13.69
CA ALA A 149 4.35 11.24 -14.28
C ALA A 149 4.20 12.69 -13.78
N MET A 150 2.97 13.15 -13.50
CA MET A 150 2.72 14.46 -12.88
C MET A 150 3.20 14.50 -11.41
N LEU A 151 2.94 13.44 -10.63
CA LEU A 151 3.41 13.35 -9.24
C LEU A 151 4.94 13.38 -9.16
N ARG A 152 5.62 12.68 -10.09
CA ARG A 152 7.08 12.66 -10.19
C ARG A 152 7.72 14.03 -10.43
N GLN A 153 6.98 14.99 -11.00
CA GLN A 153 7.48 16.35 -11.23
C GLN A 153 7.45 17.24 -9.98
N GLN A 154 6.84 16.81 -8.88
CA GLN A 154 6.74 17.59 -7.64
C GLN A 154 7.95 17.35 -6.73
N ASP A 155 8.97 18.23 -6.84
CA ASP A 155 10.10 18.47 -5.93
C ASP A 155 10.55 17.29 -5.04
N ASP A 156 10.82 16.13 -5.65
CA ASP A 156 11.29 14.89 -4.99
C ASP A 156 10.40 14.43 -3.80
N ILE A 157 9.14 14.86 -3.77
CA ILE A 157 8.17 14.57 -2.71
C ILE A 157 7.70 13.11 -2.79
N TYR A 158 7.32 12.67 -3.99
CA TYR A 158 6.69 11.36 -4.21
C TYR A 158 7.67 10.31 -4.73
N PHE A 159 8.65 10.71 -5.52
CA PHE A 159 9.63 9.83 -6.14
C PHE A 159 11.02 10.44 -6.00
N GLU A 160 11.99 9.60 -5.64
CA GLU A 160 13.40 10.00 -5.58
C GLU A 160 13.96 10.25 -7.00
N SER A 161 13.55 9.42 -7.98
CA SER A 161 13.98 9.58 -9.37
C SER A 161 13.01 10.45 -10.16
N ARG A 162 13.55 11.43 -10.90
CA ARG A 162 12.79 12.23 -11.87
C ARG A 162 12.49 11.52 -13.18
N LYS A 163 13.21 10.42 -13.47
CA LYS A 163 12.95 9.58 -14.63
C LYS A 163 12.39 8.24 -14.16
N ALA A 164 11.28 7.82 -14.75
CA ALA A 164 10.72 6.50 -14.52
C ALA A 164 11.73 5.40 -14.89
N ALA A 165 11.79 4.35 -14.07
CA ALA A 165 12.45 3.13 -14.47
C ALA A 165 11.70 2.52 -15.66
N GLU A 166 12.41 1.95 -16.61
CA GLU A 166 11.84 1.40 -17.85
C GLU A 166 12.35 -0.01 -18.05
N ARG A 167 11.48 -0.91 -18.52
CA ARG A 167 11.88 -2.27 -18.91
C ARG A 167 11.31 -2.65 -20.26
N ARG A 168 12.20 -3.13 -21.11
CA ARG A 168 11.86 -3.70 -22.41
C ARG A 168 11.55 -5.18 -22.26
N LEU A 169 10.34 -5.57 -22.61
CA LEU A 169 9.79 -6.92 -22.56
C LEU A 169 9.49 -7.40 -23.99
N GLY A 170 10.55 -7.56 -24.80
CA GLY A 170 10.43 -7.90 -26.23
C GLY A 170 10.17 -6.65 -27.09
N GLU A 171 9.06 -6.64 -27.82
CA GLU A 171 8.56 -5.47 -28.56
C GLU A 171 7.74 -4.49 -27.71
N PHE A 172 7.39 -4.89 -26.49
CA PHE A 172 6.65 -4.09 -25.52
C PHE A 172 7.62 -3.41 -24.54
N THR A 173 7.43 -2.13 -24.25
CA THR A 173 8.17 -1.41 -23.20
C THR A 173 7.15 -0.90 -22.20
N ILE A 174 7.46 -1.05 -20.91
CA ILE A 174 6.65 -0.55 -19.81
C ILE A 174 7.55 0.23 -18.85
N ASP A 175 7.03 1.30 -18.27
CA ASP A 175 7.73 2.11 -17.28
C ASP A 175 7.09 2.04 -15.88
N SER A 176 7.78 2.57 -14.87
CA SER A 176 7.25 2.58 -13.49
C SER A 176 6.00 3.44 -13.39
N ASN A 177 5.84 4.50 -14.18
CA ASN A 177 4.62 5.31 -14.08
C ASN A 177 3.38 4.48 -14.41
N GLN A 178 3.43 3.66 -15.47
CA GLN A 178 2.35 2.75 -15.84
C GLN A 178 2.13 1.65 -14.79
N VAL A 179 3.20 1.12 -14.20
CA VAL A 179 3.12 0.09 -13.16
C VAL A 179 2.47 0.63 -11.88
N PHE A 180 2.87 1.82 -11.45
CA PHE A 180 2.30 2.49 -10.27
C PHE A 180 0.84 2.91 -10.55
N GLU A 181 0.51 3.36 -11.75
CA GLU A 181 -0.88 3.64 -12.15
C GLU A 181 -1.76 2.39 -12.00
N MET A 182 -1.32 1.27 -12.59
CA MET A 182 -2.00 -0.02 -12.51
C MET A 182 -2.19 -0.49 -11.05
N CYS A 183 -1.28 -0.17 -10.14
CA CYS A 183 -1.37 -0.61 -8.74
C CYS A 183 -2.16 0.36 -7.84
N PHE A 184 -2.09 1.67 -8.09
CA PHE A 184 -2.44 2.65 -7.05
C PHE A 184 -3.46 3.71 -7.48
N THR A 185 -3.77 3.84 -8.77
CA THR A 185 -4.70 4.89 -9.25
C THR A 185 -5.97 4.34 -9.90
N VAL A 186 -6.17 3.03 -9.85
CA VAL A 186 -7.37 2.37 -10.39
C VAL A 186 -8.51 2.23 -9.37
N GLY A 187 -8.34 2.80 -8.17
CA GLY A 187 -9.24 2.66 -7.03
C GLY A 187 -8.95 1.38 -6.22
N ASP A 188 -9.95 0.92 -5.47
CA ASP A 188 -9.84 -0.30 -4.66
C ASP A 188 -9.53 -1.53 -5.53
N ILE A 189 -8.63 -2.37 -5.06
CA ILE A 189 -8.21 -3.57 -5.78
C ILE A 189 -9.12 -4.72 -5.37
N ILE A 190 -10.02 -5.11 -6.29
CA ILE A 190 -10.89 -6.28 -6.12
C ILE A 190 -10.09 -7.60 -6.21
N PRO A 191 -10.59 -8.73 -5.65
CA PRO A 191 -9.86 -10.02 -5.63
C PRO A 191 -9.36 -10.51 -6.99
N ASN A 192 -10.15 -10.30 -8.05
CA ASN A 192 -9.74 -10.65 -9.41
C ASN A 192 -8.49 -9.87 -9.82
N HIS A 193 -8.50 -8.55 -9.68
CA HIS A 193 -7.35 -7.71 -10.00
C HIS A 193 -6.14 -8.06 -9.12
N ALA A 194 -6.35 -8.31 -7.82
CA ALA A 194 -5.29 -8.76 -6.92
C ALA A 194 -4.61 -10.03 -7.42
N SER A 195 -5.36 -11.05 -7.85
CA SER A 195 -4.80 -12.29 -8.39
C SER A 195 -3.90 -12.07 -9.62
N ILE A 196 -4.29 -11.14 -10.50
CA ILE A 196 -3.52 -10.78 -11.69
C ILE A 196 -2.25 -10.01 -11.31
N LEU A 197 -2.32 -9.06 -10.37
CA LEU A 197 -1.13 -8.36 -9.87
C LEU A 197 -0.15 -9.33 -9.19
N LEU A 198 -0.65 -10.31 -8.43
CA LEU A 198 0.20 -11.34 -7.81
C LEU A 198 0.96 -12.16 -8.86
N LEU A 199 0.35 -12.48 -10.00
CA LEU A 199 1.04 -13.06 -11.14
C LEU A 199 2.05 -12.08 -11.75
N PHE A 200 1.63 -10.85 -12.06
CA PHE A 200 2.48 -9.85 -12.70
C PHE A 200 3.74 -9.50 -11.89
N PHE A 201 3.67 -9.53 -10.57
CA PHE A 201 4.83 -9.28 -9.72
C PHE A 201 5.46 -10.55 -9.15
N ARG A 202 5.12 -11.73 -9.67
CA ARG A 202 5.72 -13.02 -9.25
C ARG A 202 5.61 -13.22 -7.74
N ALA A 203 4.50 -12.76 -7.15
CA ALA A 203 4.18 -12.97 -5.75
C ALA A 203 3.67 -14.39 -5.48
N ILE A 204 3.11 -15.00 -6.52
CA ILE A 204 2.84 -16.44 -6.64
C ILE A 204 3.55 -17.00 -7.87
N HIS A 205 3.59 -18.33 -8.00
CA HIS A 205 4.17 -18.99 -9.18
C HIS A 205 3.37 -18.69 -10.46
N ARG A 206 4.10 -18.57 -11.58
CA ARG A 206 3.53 -18.28 -12.92
C ARG A 206 3.41 -19.49 -13.84
N ASP A 207 3.94 -20.63 -13.40
CA ASP A 207 3.87 -21.88 -14.15
C ASP A 207 2.46 -22.47 -14.02
N LEU A 208 1.50 -21.80 -14.67
CA LEU A 208 0.07 -22.06 -14.59
C LEU A 208 -0.50 -22.21 -15.99
N GLU A 209 -1.40 -23.17 -16.13
CA GLU A 209 -2.20 -23.33 -17.33
C GLU A 209 -3.27 -22.23 -17.45
N SER A 210 -3.74 -22.00 -18.68
CA SER A 210 -4.69 -20.90 -18.96
C SER A 210 -6.01 -21.01 -18.19
N ASP A 211 -6.50 -22.23 -17.97
CA ASP A 211 -7.72 -22.48 -17.21
C ASP A 211 -7.54 -22.16 -15.73
N VAL A 212 -6.36 -22.43 -15.17
CA VAL A 212 -6.03 -22.04 -13.79
C VAL A 212 -6.02 -20.52 -13.65
N ILE A 213 -5.33 -19.82 -14.55
CA ILE A 213 -5.25 -18.34 -14.54
C ILE A 213 -6.64 -17.71 -14.58
N MET A 214 -7.53 -18.21 -15.45
CA MET A 214 -8.89 -17.68 -15.62
C MET A 214 -9.80 -17.94 -14.40
N ASN A 215 -9.43 -18.88 -13.53
CA ASN A 215 -10.20 -19.28 -12.35
C ASN A 215 -9.47 -18.95 -11.03
N LEU A 216 -8.48 -18.05 -11.04
CA LEU A 216 -7.77 -17.65 -9.81
C LEU A 216 -8.67 -16.89 -8.82
N ALA A 217 -9.74 -16.25 -9.28
CA ALA A 217 -10.64 -15.50 -8.42
C ALA A 217 -12.10 -15.95 -8.63
N PRO A 218 -12.85 -16.26 -7.55
CA PRO A 218 -12.43 -16.21 -6.13
C PRO A 218 -11.38 -17.28 -5.80
N ALA A 219 -10.59 -17.05 -4.75
CA ALA A 219 -9.59 -18.01 -4.31
C ALA A 219 -10.25 -19.32 -3.84
N ALA A 220 -9.70 -20.47 -4.25
CA ALA A 220 -10.11 -21.77 -3.74
C ALA A 220 -9.70 -21.94 -2.25
N LEU A 221 -10.36 -22.86 -1.53
CA LEU A 221 -10.06 -23.10 -0.11
C LEU A 221 -8.61 -23.57 0.14
N ASP A 222 -8.01 -24.25 -0.84
CA ASP A 222 -6.63 -24.72 -0.85
C ASP A 222 -5.67 -23.77 -1.57
N ALA A 223 -6.11 -22.57 -1.96
CA ALA A 223 -5.30 -21.62 -2.73
C ALA A 223 -3.98 -21.26 -2.06
N ALA A 224 -3.93 -21.23 -0.72
CA ALA A 224 -2.68 -20.98 0.01
C ALA A 224 -1.63 -22.09 -0.17
N GLU A 225 -2.08 -23.34 -0.35
CA GLU A 225 -1.20 -24.50 -0.59
C GLU A 225 -0.79 -24.59 -2.06
N VAL A 226 -1.73 -24.34 -2.98
CA VAL A 226 -1.51 -24.46 -4.43
C VAL A 226 -0.74 -23.26 -4.99
N HIS A 227 -0.99 -22.07 -4.45
CA HIS A 227 -0.38 -20.82 -4.86
C HIS A 227 0.25 -20.12 -3.65
N PRO A 228 1.34 -20.66 -3.07
CA PRO A 228 1.98 -20.07 -1.92
C PRO A 228 2.55 -18.69 -2.27
N PHE A 229 2.52 -17.76 -1.31
CA PHE A 229 3.24 -16.49 -1.42
C PHE A 229 4.75 -16.75 -1.35
N ILE A 230 5.49 -16.30 -2.38
CA ILE A 230 6.92 -16.65 -2.54
C ILE A 230 7.89 -15.49 -2.29
N ILE A 231 7.38 -14.30 -1.98
CA ILE A 231 8.22 -13.14 -1.68
C ILE A 231 8.56 -13.15 -0.21
N GLN A 232 9.84 -12.98 0.11
CA GLN A 232 10.32 -12.90 1.48
C GLN A 232 10.86 -11.50 1.75
N GLN A 233 10.61 -10.99 2.94
CA GLN A 233 11.27 -9.77 3.42
C GLN A 233 12.70 -10.10 3.84
N GLU A 234 13.62 -9.22 3.48
CA GLU A 234 15.05 -9.37 3.72
C GLU A 234 15.55 -8.20 4.58
N SER A 235 16.49 -8.44 5.49
CA SER A 235 16.98 -7.41 6.42
C SER A 235 17.76 -6.28 5.74
N TYR A 236 18.13 -6.46 4.47
CA TYR A 236 18.85 -5.49 3.64
C TYR A 236 17.95 -4.85 2.60
N ASP A 237 16.63 -5.09 2.63
CA ASP A 237 15.69 -4.45 1.73
C ASP A 237 15.79 -2.93 1.86
N ASP A 238 15.80 -2.26 0.71
CA ASP A 238 15.51 -0.84 0.65
C ASP A 238 14.13 -0.55 1.27
N PRO A 239 13.91 0.60 1.94
CA PRO A 239 12.64 0.89 2.60
C PRO A 239 11.42 0.75 1.67
N THR A 240 11.50 1.22 0.43
CA THR A 240 10.41 1.08 -0.54
C THR A 240 10.24 -0.37 -0.98
N ILE A 241 11.32 -1.14 -1.11
CA ILE A 241 11.23 -2.59 -1.40
C ILE A 241 10.50 -3.30 -0.26
N PHE A 242 10.87 -3.02 0.99
CA PHE A 242 10.22 -3.58 2.17
C PHE A 242 8.71 -3.29 2.17
N ASP A 243 8.34 -2.02 1.94
CA ASP A 243 6.95 -1.58 1.90
C ASP A 243 6.17 -2.24 0.73
N LEU A 244 6.77 -2.35 -0.46
CA LEU A 244 6.18 -3.01 -1.64
C LEU A 244 5.98 -4.51 -1.42
N LYS A 245 6.92 -5.20 -0.76
CA LYS A 245 6.74 -6.60 -0.37
C LYS A 245 5.55 -6.75 0.59
N GLY A 246 5.41 -5.83 1.55
CA GLY A 246 4.26 -5.78 2.45
C GLY A 246 2.93 -5.53 1.74
N PHE A 247 2.93 -4.68 0.71
CA PHE A 247 1.76 -4.44 -0.14
C PHE A 247 1.36 -5.70 -0.94
N LEU A 248 2.32 -6.39 -1.55
CA LEU A 248 2.06 -7.64 -2.28
C LEU A 248 1.55 -8.75 -1.36
N GLU A 249 2.02 -8.83 -0.11
CA GLU A 249 1.52 -9.77 0.87
C GLU A 249 0.09 -9.40 1.33
N ALA A 250 -0.24 -8.11 1.45
CA ALA A 250 -1.60 -7.66 1.73
C ALA A 250 -2.56 -7.97 0.56
N LEU A 251 -2.11 -7.79 -0.69
CA LEU A 251 -2.85 -8.23 -1.88
C LEU A 251 -3.12 -9.73 -1.85
N TYR A 252 -2.11 -10.52 -1.48
CA TYR A 252 -2.22 -11.97 -1.37
C TYR A 252 -3.28 -12.39 -0.35
N LEU A 253 -3.27 -11.79 0.85
CA LEU A 253 -4.27 -12.08 1.87
C LEU A 253 -5.67 -11.59 1.48
N ALA A 254 -5.79 -10.40 0.88
CA ALA A 254 -7.07 -9.90 0.39
C ALA A 254 -7.69 -10.84 -0.66
N TRP A 255 -6.86 -11.35 -1.58
CA TRP A 255 -7.25 -12.36 -2.57
C TRP A 255 -7.70 -13.67 -1.91
N LEU A 256 -6.92 -14.21 -0.97
CA LEU A 256 -7.28 -15.45 -0.25
C LEU A 256 -8.60 -15.32 0.54
N LEU A 257 -8.87 -14.14 1.09
CA LEU A 257 -10.08 -13.85 1.87
C LEU A 257 -11.26 -13.42 1.00
N ASP A 258 -11.07 -13.29 -0.31
CA ASP A 258 -12.05 -12.79 -1.28
C ASP A 258 -12.64 -11.42 -0.87
N VAL A 259 -11.77 -10.52 -0.42
CA VAL A 259 -12.12 -9.13 -0.05
C VAL A 259 -11.30 -8.12 -0.85
N ASN A 260 -11.77 -6.88 -0.91
CA ASN A 260 -11.03 -5.80 -1.56
C ASN A 260 -9.79 -5.42 -0.75
N LEU A 261 -8.75 -4.96 -1.44
CA LEU A 261 -7.70 -4.15 -0.85
C LEU A 261 -7.99 -2.68 -1.14
N LEU A 262 -8.34 -1.91 -0.11
CA LEU A 262 -8.57 -0.48 -0.23
C LEU A 262 -7.21 0.21 -0.40
N VAL A 263 -7.12 1.17 -1.32
CA VAL A 263 -5.88 1.91 -1.62
C VAL A 263 -6.18 3.40 -1.65
N ASP A 264 -5.35 4.19 -0.97
CA ASP A 264 -5.42 5.65 -0.95
C ASP A 264 -4.00 6.21 -1.18
N ALA A 265 -3.77 6.75 -2.38
CA ALA A 265 -2.44 7.02 -2.95
C ALA A 265 -2.21 8.50 -3.27
#